data_AF-A0A7W5HKL0-F1
#
_entry.id   AF-A0A7W5HKL0-F1
#
_cell.length_a   1.000
_cell.length_b   1.000
_cell.length_c   1.000
_cell.angle_alpha   90.00
_cell.angle_beta   90.00
_cell.angle_gamma   90.00
#
_symmetry.space_group_name_H-M   'P 1'
#
loop_
_entity.id
_entity.type
_entity.pdbx_description
1 polymer ?
#
loop_
_entity_poly.entity_id
_entity_poly.type
_entity_poly.pdbx_seq_one_letter_code
_entity_poly.pdbx_strand_id
1 'polypeptide(L)'
;MALEQLLNRLKMEHLQASLDSLCEHASKQDLNYREFLEQALAQECGGRHQKGLESLLRQARLPWIQTLEQFDFSFQPSIDHKIVRDLVGLGFVERGETRCCSDRLAWEPPISPWR
;
A
#
# COMPACT_ATOMS: atom_id res chain seq x y z
N MET A 1 20.37 -22.42 12.90
CA MET A 1 21.18 -22.30 11.66
C MET A 1 20.39 -22.59 10.37
N ALA A 2 19.57 -23.64 10.25
CA ALA A 2 18.84 -23.90 8.99
C ALA A 2 17.66 -22.94 8.71
N LEU A 3 16.88 -22.60 9.74
CA LEU A 3 15.67 -21.77 9.58
C LEU A 3 16.00 -20.34 9.13
N GLU A 4 16.97 -19.68 9.77
CA GLU A 4 17.40 -18.33 9.38
C GLU A 4 17.93 -18.26 7.94
N GLN A 5 18.65 -19.29 7.49
CA GLN A 5 19.11 -19.36 6.10
C GLN A 5 17.95 -19.49 5.11
N LEU A 6 16.91 -20.26 5.45
CA LEU A 6 15.70 -20.37 4.64
C LEU A 6 14.92 -19.05 4.59
N LEU A 7 14.75 -18.38 5.74
CA LEU A 7 14.07 -17.08 5.82
C LEU A 7 14.79 -16.03 4.97
N ASN A 8 16.12 -15.99 5.05
CA ASN A 8 16.93 -15.07 4.25
C ASN A 8 16.81 -15.40 2.74
N ARG A 9 16.90 -16.68 2.37
CA ARG A 9 16.76 -17.12 0.96
C ARG A 9 15.39 -16.79 0.37
N LEU A 10 14.33 -16.88 1.17
CA LEU A 10 12.96 -16.53 0.79
C LEU A 10 12.64 -15.04 0.94
N LYS A 11 13.60 -14.24 1.40
CA LYS A 11 13.45 -12.81 1.71
C LYS A 11 12.30 -12.53 2.68
N MET A 12 12.14 -13.38 3.69
CA MET A 12 11.11 -13.24 4.72
C MET A 12 11.61 -12.36 5.87
N GLU A 13 11.97 -11.11 5.57
CA GLU A 13 12.61 -10.19 6.51
C GLU A 13 11.68 -9.80 7.67
N HIS A 14 10.38 -9.63 7.39
CA HIS A 14 9.41 -9.19 8.37
C HIS A 14 9.04 -10.33 9.32
N LEU A 15 8.92 -11.55 8.78
CA LEU A 15 8.72 -12.73 9.59
C LEU A 15 9.94 -13.02 10.46
N GLN A 16 11.16 -12.88 9.93
CA GLN A 16 12.38 -13.10 10.70
C GLN A 16 12.45 -12.17 11.93
N ALA A 17 12.05 -10.90 11.78
CA ALA A 17 12.06 -9.93 12.88
C ALA A 17 10.96 -10.20 13.94
N SER A 18 9.87 -10.87 13.56
CA SER A 18 8.70 -11.11 14.43
C SER A 18 8.54 -12.58 14.86
N LEU A 19 9.47 -13.46 14.45
CA LEU A 19 9.40 -14.90 14.65
C LEU A 19 9.30 -15.29 16.12
N ASP A 20 10.15 -14.72 16.97
CA ASP A 20 10.16 -15.04 18.41
C ASP A 20 8.84 -14.67 19.07
N SER A 21 8.31 -13.49 18.75
CA SER A 21 7.01 -13.02 19.24
C SER A 21 5.85 -13.90 18.76
N LEU A 22 5.89 -14.36 17.50
CA LEU A 22 4.90 -15.29 16.94
C LEU A 22 4.98 -16.66 17.63
N CYS A 23 6.17 -17.18 17.91
CA CYS A 23 6.37 -18.43 18.64
C CYS A 23 5.85 -18.36 20.08
N GLU A 24 6.09 -17.26 20.79
CA GLU A 24 5.52 -17.04 22.12
C GLU A 24 3.99 -16.95 22.08
N HIS A 25 3.44 -16.27 21.08
CA HIS A 25 1.99 -16.14 20.91
C HIS A 25 1.34 -17.49 20.64
N ALA A 26 1.92 -18.29 19.73
CA ALA A 26 1.44 -19.62 19.42
C ALA A 26 1.50 -20.56 20.61
N SER A 27 2.54 -20.46 21.43
CA SER A 27 2.68 -21.24 22.67
C SER A 27 1.64 -20.85 23.73
N LYS A 28 1.23 -19.57 23.79
CA LYS A 28 0.22 -19.09 24.75
C LYS A 28 -1.21 -19.41 24.32
N GLN A 29 -1.46 -19.50 23.03
CA GLN A 29 -2.80 -19.72 22.46
C GLN A 29 -3.04 -21.17 22.01
N ASP A 30 -2.08 -22.08 22.23
CA ASP A 30 -2.12 -23.47 21.75
C ASP A 30 -2.54 -23.57 20.27
N LEU A 31 -1.95 -22.70 19.43
CA LEU A 31 -2.32 -22.62 18.01
C LEU A 31 -1.96 -23.93 17.30
N ASN A 32 -2.84 -24.35 16.40
CA ASN A 32 -2.54 -25.47 15.54
C ASN A 32 -1.43 -25.10 14.54
N TYR A 33 -0.66 -26.07 14.06
CA TYR A 33 0.47 -25.82 13.15
C TYR A 33 0.04 -25.06 11.87
N ARG A 34 -1.18 -25.32 11.40
CA ARG A 34 -1.75 -24.65 10.23
C ARG A 34 -2.04 -23.18 10.48
N GLU A 35 -2.60 -22.86 11.65
CA GLU A 35 -2.93 -21.49 12.06
C GLU A 35 -1.66 -20.69 12.31
N PHE A 36 -0.65 -21.30 12.93
CA PHE A 36 0.66 -20.68 13.08
C PHE A 36 1.29 -20.32 11.73
N LEU A 37 1.29 -21.25 10.77
CA LEU A 37 1.84 -20.99 9.45
C LEU A 37 1.08 -19.89 8.70
N GLU A 38 -0.25 -19.87 8.82
CA GLU A 38 -1.09 -18.83 8.23
C GLU A 38 -0.76 -17.45 8.82
N GLN A 39 -0.66 -17.34 10.15
CA GLN A 39 -0.29 -16.08 10.80
C GLN A 39 1.13 -15.63 10.42
N ALA A 40 2.09 -16.55 10.36
CA ALA A 40 3.46 -16.25 9.95
C ALA A 40 3.52 -15.68 8.52
N LEU A 41 2.81 -16.31 7.58
CA LEU A 41 2.76 -15.84 6.19
C LEU A 41 1.96 -14.54 6.04
N ALA A 42 0.89 -14.37 6.80
CA ALA A 42 0.11 -13.13 6.83
C ALA A 42 0.95 -11.95 7.33
N GLN A 43 1.77 -12.16 8.37
CA GLN A 43 2.70 -11.15 8.87
C GLN A 43 3.67 -10.71 7.77
N GLU A 44 4.31 -11.66 7.09
CA GLU A 44 5.26 -11.35 6.03
C GLU A 44 4.61 -10.59 4.86
N CYS A 45 3.42 -11.04 4.44
CA CYS A 45 2.65 -10.36 3.39
C CYS A 45 2.28 -8.93 3.80
N GLY A 46 1.81 -8.73 5.03
CA GLY A 46 1.48 -7.41 5.55
C GLY A 46 2.70 -6.48 5.59
N GLY A 47 3.84 -6.97 6.06
CA GLY A 47 5.10 -6.21 6.10
C GLY A 47 5.58 -5.80 4.71
N ARG A 48 5.55 -6.73 3.73
CA ARG A 48 5.89 -6.43 2.33
C ARG A 48 4.96 -5.40 1.72
N HIS A 49 3.66 -5.53 1.97
CA HIS A 49 2.66 -4.59 1.47
C HIS A 49 2.92 -3.18 2.03
N GLN A 50 3.12 -3.06 3.34
CA GLN A 50 3.41 -1.78 3.98
C GLN A 50 4.71 -1.16 3.46
N LYS A 51 5.80 -1.92 3.36
CA LYS A 51 7.08 -1.45 2.80
C LYS A 51 6.93 -0.99 1.35
N GLY A 52 6.10 -1.69 0.57
CA GLY A 52 5.74 -1.29 -0.79
C GLY A 52 4.99 0.04 -0.84
N LEU A 53 3.95 0.20 0.00
CA LEU A 53 3.20 1.45 0.12
C LEU A 53 4.11 2.61 0.57
N GLU A 54 4.96 2.41 1.56
CA GLU A 54 5.92 3.43 2.01
C GLU A 54 6.89 3.82 0.88
N SER A 55 7.34 2.87 0.07
CA SER A 55 8.19 3.16 -1.08
C SER A 55 7.46 4.01 -2.13
N LEU A 56 6.20 3.66 -2.45
CA LEU A 56 5.37 4.42 -3.39
C LEU A 56 5.10 5.84 -2.87
N LEU A 57 4.79 5.99 -1.57
CA LEU A 57 4.58 7.29 -0.94
C LEU A 57 5.85 8.15 -0.97
N ARG A 58 7.03 7.57 -0.70
CA ARG A 58 8.32 8.27 -0.83
C ARG A 58 8.59 8.71 -2.27
N GLN A 59 8.24 7.88 -3.25
CA GLN A 59 8.41 8.21 -4.67
C GLN A 59 7.44 9.29 -5.15
N ALA A 60 6.24 9.37 -4.58
CA ALA A 60 5.24 10.37 -4.95
C ALA A 60 5.68 11.81 -4.65
N ARG A 61 6.72 12.01 -3.82
CA ARG A 61 7.29 13.33 -3.46
C ARG A 61 6.22 14.34 -3.04
N LEU A 62 5.16 13.85 -2.41
CA LEU A 62 4.10 14.70 -1.90
C LEU A 62 4.65 15.46 -0.69
N PRO A 63 4.40 16.79 -0.59
CA PRO A 63 4.91 17.61 0.51
C PRO A 63 4.34 17.18 1.87
N TRP A 64 3.18 16.53 1.88
CA TRP A 64 2.65 15.81 3.03
C TRP A 64 1.73 14.67 2.54
N ILE A 65 1.52 13.67 3.40
CA ILE A 65 0.59 12.56 3.10
C ILE A 65 -0.83 13.12 3.21
N GLN A 66 -1.54 13.20 2.08
CA GLN A 66 -2.97 13.48 2.08
C GLN A 66 -3.74 12.23 1.67
N THR A 67 -4.81 11.99 2.41
CA THR A 67 -5.88 11.12 1.92
C THR A 67 -6.70 11.86 0.87
N LEU A 68 -7.38 11.11 0.01
CA LEU A 68 -8.23 11.71 -1.02
C LEU A 68 -9.32 12.61 -0.45
N GLU A 69 -9.82 12.29 0.74
CA GLU A 69 -10.83 13.08 1.46
C GLU A 69 -10.33 14.47 1.87
N GLN A 70 -9.01 14.62 2.03
CA GLN A 70 -8.36 15.88 2.42
C GLN A 70 -7.89 16.69 1.21
N PHE A 71 -8.08 16.18 -0.01
CA PHE A 71 -7.68 16.87 -1.23
C PHE A 71 -8.66 18.01 -1.55
N ASP A 72 -8.15 19.23 -1.66
CA ASP A 72 -8.97 20.38 -2.06
C ASP A 72 -9.15 20.43 -3.58
N PHE A 73 -10.27 19.87 -4.06
CA PHE A 73 -10.64 19.91 -5.48
C PHE A 73 -10.91 21.33 -6.01
N SER A 74 -11.12 22.31 -5.13
CA SER A 74 -11.29 23.72 -5.50
C SER A 74 -9.98 24.33 -6.04
N PHE A 75 -8.84 23.78 -5.61
CA PHE A 75 -7.51 24.22 -6.06
C PHE A 75 -7.21 23.81 -7.51
N GLN A 76 -7.76 22.67 -7.97
CA GLN A 76 -7.53 22.12 -9.31
C GLN A 76 -8.87 21.81 -10.01
N PRO A 77 -9.59 22.83 -10.52
CA PRO A 77 -10.93 22.68 -11.09
C PRO A 77 -11.00 21.87 -12.40
N SER A 78 -9.85 21.51 -12.99
CA SER A 78 -9.79 20.62 -14.15
C SER A 78 -10.02 19.14 -13.82
N ILE A 79 -10.06 18.78 -12.52
CA ILE A 79 -10.29 17.41 -12.06
C ILE A 79 -11.76 17.24 -11.66
N ASP A 80 -12.51 16.42 -12.39
CA ASP A 80 -13.90 16.10 -12.05
C ASP A 80 -13.96 15.13 -10.86
N HIS A 81 -14.53 15.61 -9.76
CA HIS A 81 -14.73 14.84 -8.53
C HIS A 81 -15.54 13.56 -8.73
N LYS A 82 -16.49 13.53 -9.68
CA LYS A 82 -17.27 12.33 -10.00
C LYS A 82 -16.39 11.24 -10.62
N ILE A 83 -15.47 11.63 -11.51
CA ILE A 83 -14.52 10.71 -12.15
C ILE A 83 -13.61 10.11 -11.09
N VAL A 84 -13.05 10.95 -10.22
CA VAL A 84 -12.15 10.50 -9.15
C VAL A 84 -12.86 9.54 -8.19
N ARG A 85 -14.11 9.82 -7.83
CA ARG A 85 -14.91 8.92 -6.97
C ARG A 85 -15.22 7.57 -7.65
N ASP A 86 -15.54 7.58 -8.94
CA ASP A 86 -15.78 6.35 -9.71
C ASP A 86 -14.50 5.51 -9.87
N LEU A 87 -13.34 6.15 -9.98
CA LEU A 87 -12.03 5.48 -9.97
C LEU A 87 -11.74 4.83 -8.61
N VAL A 88 -12.01 5.53 -7.51
CA VAL A 88 -11.82 5.00 -6.14
C VAL A 88 -12.70 3.79 -5.88
N GLY A 89 -13.94 3.83 -6.34
CA GLY A 89 -14.87 2.71 -6.19
C GLY A 89 -14.61 1.54 -7.14
N LEU A 90 -13.63 1.65 -8.06
CA LEU A 90 -13.36 0.66 -9.12
C LEU A 90 -14.58 0.34 -9.99
N GLY A 91 -15.61 1.20 -10.01
CA GLY A 91 -16.86 0.94 -10.73
C GLY A 91 -16.67 0.81 -12.24
N PHE A 92 -15.62 1.41 -12.80
CA PHE A 92 -15.23 1.25 -14.20
C PHE A 92 -14.80 -0.20 -14.53
N VAL A 93 -14.22 -0.92 -13.57
CA VAL A 93 -13.78 -2.31 -13.76
C VAL A 93 -15.01 -3.21 -13.91
N GLU A 94 -16.03 -3.01 -13.09
CA GLU A 94 -17.29 -3.76 -13.16
C GLU A 94 -18.02 -3.56 -14.50
N ARG A 95 -17.89 -2.36 -15.09
CA ARG A 95 -18.48 -2.01 -16.38
C ARG A 95 -17.61 -2.39 -17.58
N GLY A 96 -16.37 -2.84 -17.36
CA GLY A 96 -15.41 -3.16 -18.43
C GLY A 96 -14.91 -1.92 -19.19
N GLU A 97 -14.95 -0.74 -18.56
CA GLU A 97 -14.59 0.54 -19.19
C GLU A 97 -13.13 0.87 -18.93
N THR A 98 -12.25 0.77 -19.94
CA THR A 98 -10.87 1.24 -19.80
C THR A 98 -10.81 2.77 -19.96
N ARG A 99 -10.79 3.50 -18.84
CA ARG A 99 -10.46 4.94 -18.86
C ARG A 99 -8.95 5.12 -18.82
N CYS A 100 -8.33 5.24 -19.98
CA CYS A 100 -6.96 5.74 -20.07
C CYS A 100 -6.99 7.25 -19.83
N CYS A 101 -6.22 7.74 -18.85
CA CYS A 101 -5.86 9.16 -18.75
C CYS A 101 -4.90 9.50 -19.91
N SER A 102 -5.43 9.59 -21.12
CA SER A 102 -4.74 10.16 -22.27
C SER A 102 -5.24 11.58 -22.44
N ASP A 103 -4.69 12.51 -21.67
CA ASP A 103 -4.61 13.88 -22.16
C ASP A 103 -3.34 14.57 -21.68
N ARG A 104 -2.50 14.91 -22.66
CA ARG A 104 -1.20 15.57 -22.55
C ARG A 104 -1.34 17.10 -22.51
N LEU A 105 -2.54 17.62 -22.23
CA LEU A 105 -2.87 19.04 -22.44
C LEU A 105 -3.60 19.65 -21.23
N ALA A 106 -2.97 19.71 -20.05
CA ALA A 106 -3.35 20.64 -18.96
C ALA A 106 -2.43 20.58 -17.71
N TRP A 107 -1.12 20.33 -17.85
CA TRP A 107 -0.18 20.61 -16.76
C TRP A 107 0.65 21.84 -17.12
N GLU A 108 0.02 23.01 -17.09
CA GLU A 108 0.77 24.23 -16.83
C GLU A 108 0.89 24.35 -15.30
N PRO A 109 2.10 24.33 -14.73
CA PRO A 109 2.26 24.42 -13.29
C PRO A 109 1.76 25.79 -12.83
N PRO A 110 0.81 25.87 -11.88
CA PRO A 110 0.52 27.16 -11.25
C PRO A 110 1.81 27.64 -10.58
N ILE A 111 2.17 28.89 -10.84
CA ILE A 111 3.28 29.58 -10.19
C ILE A 111 3.04 29.46 -8.68
N SER A 112 3.81 28.58 -8.05
CA SER A 112 3.69 28.24 -6.64
C SER A 112 3.95 29.47 -5.77
N PRO A 113 3.09 29.81 -4.79
CA PRO A 113 3.49 30.67 -3.68
C PRO A 113 4.35 29.91 -2.65
N TRP A 114 4.50 28.59 -2.82
CA TRP A 114 5.31 27.71 -1.99
C TRP A 114 6.81 27.88 -2.29
N ARG A 115 7.35 29.01 -1.83
CA ARG A 115 8.74 29.13 -1.40
C ARG A 115 8.75 29.18 0.13
#